data_AF-A0A6G1EEI4-F1
#
_entry.id   AF-A0A6G1EEI4-F1
#
_cell.length_a   1.000
_cell.length_b   1.000
_cell.length_c   1.000
_cell.angle_alpha   90.00
_cell.angle_beta   90.00
_cell.angle_gamma   90.00
#
_symmetry.space_group_name_H-M   'P 1'
#
loop_
_entity.id
_entity.type
_entity.pdbx_description
1 polymer ?
#
loop_
_entity_poly.entity_id
_entity_poly.type
_entity_poly.pdbx_seq_one_letter_code
_entity_poly.pdbx_strand_id
1 'polypeptide(L)'
;MAFFSSGSRALVEILTRLQSAEQPMPVDHTLFEFGSIRYHLQASMTDSENIYLSISTPSLSYEASPSSGFPEITLQETRKMYHKFAEIIEPPKEGYALTLKLNFSGLTRPKDRIKAINQISLLQSVILSSQLKDMLGNLGSSGTMKLVYNQRDPFFVSKTPVKINAIFPMRFRDDTDLAIASSFFQELQELGSTSSFTRVPRCSWSPIPPPELRGEYVHHLTTNGGFVSFDILARHVKGGRAARTAWILLNFQSYVKYHIKVSTQRSTLVARVIGVFSYGNGVVLLTVESSCAQCTRSYIQSRMRKRLEIMTEVIDDAKLRGNDENRKKLQVRKRSKRRSIKFARAKKLQKGLKAIVDKIKRLRLRIRVKRLDRFRGHCQCFAVPKLTMAQREHKYQKLE
;
A
#
# COMPACT_ATOMS: atom_id res chain seq x y z
N MET A 1 -9.24 -6.87 -6.83
CA MET A 1 -8.04 -7.49 -7.45
C MET A 1 -6.91 -7.47 -6.45
N ALA A 2 -6.17 -8.58 -6.32
CA ALA A 2 -5.05 -8.72 -5.38
C ALA A 2 -3.66 -8.48 -6.03
N PHE A 3 -3.57 -8.30 -7.35
CA PHE A 3 -2.34 -7.89 -8.04
C PHE A 3 -2.69 -7.25 -9.39
N PHE A 4 -1.88 -6.32 -9.89
CA PHE A 4 -2.05 -5.76 -11.23
C PHE A 4 -1.73 -6.82 -12.28
N SER A 5 -2.69 -7.09 -13.17
CA SER A 5 -2.46 -7.97 -14.32
C SER A 5 -1.34 -7.40 -15.18
N SER A 6 -0.37 -8.25 -15.59
CA SER A 6 0.66 -7.85 -16.54
C SER A 6 0.14 -7.70 -17.97
N GLY A 7 -1.03 -8.29 -18.24
CA GLY A 7 -1.72 -8.16 -19.52
C GLY A 7 -2.82 -7.10 -19.45
N SER A 8 -2.90 -6.25 -20.47
CA SER A 8 -3.99 -5.31 -20.66
C SER A 8 -5.30 -6.04 -20.95
N ARG A 9 -6.30 -5.86 -20.08
CA ARG A 9 -7.65 -6.41 -20.28
C ARG A 9 -8.40 -5.68 -21.39
N ALA A 10 -8.18 -4.37 -21.50
CA ALA A 10 -8.81 -3.55 -22.53
C ALA A 10 -8.34 -3.99 -23.93
N LEU A 11 -7.03 -4.25 -24.11
CA LEU A 11 -6.53 -4.80 -25.38
C LEU A 11 -7.14 -6.16 -25.69
N VAL A 12 -7.25 -7.07 -24.72
CA VAL A 12 -7.88 -8.38 -24.93
C VAL A 12 -9.33 -8.21 -25.38
N GLU A 13 -10.12 -7.38 -24.70
CA GLU A 13 -11.53 -7.16 -25.01
C GLU A 13 -11.72 -6.56 -26.41
N ILE A 14 -10.96 -5.51 -26.75
CA ILE A 14 -11.08 -4.82 -28.04
C ILE A 14 -10.61 -5.72 -29.19
N LEU A 15 -9.43 -6.35 -29.07
CA LEU A 15 -8.91 -7.22 -30.11
C LEU A 15 -9.78 -8.47 -30.30
N THR A 16 -10.34 -9.01 -29.22
CA THR A 16 -11.28 -10.14 -29.33
C THR A 16 -12.54 -9.73 -30.08
N ARG A 17 -13.12 -8.57 -29.75
CA ARG A 17 -14.29 -8.03 -30.46
C ARG A 17 -14.02 -7.82 -31.95
N LEU A 18 -12.88 -7.23 -32.29
CA LEU A 18 -12.46 -7.02 -33.68
C LEU A 18 -12.31 -8.34 -34.45
N GLN A 19 -11.79 -9.39 -33.80
CA GLN A 19 -11.58 -10.70 -34.43
C GLN A 19 -12.85 -11.55 -34.52
N SER A 20 -13.87 -11.27 -33.70
CA SER A 20 -15.16 -11.96 -33.73
C SER A 20 -16.24 -11.27 -34.55
N ALA A 21 -15.97 -10.05 -35.05
CA ALA A 21 -16.96 -9.28 -35.80
C ALA A 21 -17.21 -9.92 -37.18
N GLU A 22 -18.49 -10.05 -37.56
CA GLU A 22 -18.88 -10.59 -38.87
C GLU A 22 -18.53 -9.65 -40.03
N GLN A 23 -18.52 -8.34 -39.76
CA GLN A 23 -18.11 -7.30 -40.70
C GLN A 23 -16.93 -6.51 -40.11
N PRO A 24 -15.99 -6.02 -40.95
CA PRO A 24 -14.95 -5.11 -40.50
C PRO A 24 -15.58 -3.92 -39.78
N MET A 25 -15.03 -3.56 -38.63
CA MET A 25 -15.49 -2.44 -37.83
C MET A 25 -14.35 -1.43 -37.72
N PRO A 26 -14.55 -0.16 -38.11
CA PRO A 26 -13.51 0.83 -37.96
C PRO A 26 -13.32 1.12 -36.47
N VAL A 27 -12.07 1.19 -36.05
CA VAL A 27 -11.70 1.52 -34.67
C VAL A 27 -10.66 2.60 -34.70
N ASP A 28 -10.87 3.65 -33.92
CA ASP A 28 -9.86 4.65 -33.62
C ASP A 28 -10.00 5.03 -32.13
N HIS A 29 -9.23 4.35 -31.29
CA HIS A 29 -9.38 4.42 -29.84
C HIS A 29 -8.05 4.59 -29.15
N THR A 30 -7.99 5.58 -28.25
CA THR A 30 -6.88 5.78 -27.33
C THR A 30 -7.25 5.26 -25.95
N LEU A 31 -6.38 4.44 -25.36
CA LEU A 31 -6.56 3.85 -24.04
C LEU A 31 -5.44 4.32 -23.11
N PHE A 32 -5.77 4.54 -21.85
CA PHE A 32 -4.81 4.88 -20.80
C PHE A 32 -4.80 3.79 -19.75
N GLU A 33 -3.60 3.32 -19.41
CA GLU A 33 -3.40 2.32 -18.37
C GLU A 33 -2.41 2.81 -17.30
N PHE A 34 -2.37 2.06 -16.20
CA PHE A 34 -1.56 2.38 -15.03
C PHE A 34 -0.06 2.42 -15.38
N GLY A 35 0.67 3.43 -14.91
CA GLY A 35 2.10 3.61 -15.24
C GLY A 35 2.33 4.54 -16.43
N SER A 36 1.40 5.48 -16.67
CA SER A 36 1.46 6.45 -17.77
C SER A 36 1.55 5.78 -19.14
N ILE A 37 0.88 4.64 -19.29
CA ILE A 37 0.84 3.91 -20.55
C ILE A 37 -0.29 4.50 -21.38
N ARG A 38 -0.01 4.72 -22.66
CA ARG A 38 -1.00 5.11 -23.65
C ARG A 38 -0.94 4.15 -24.83
N TYR A 39 -2.06 3.49 -25.10
CA TYR A 39 -2.26 2.71 -26.32
C TYR A 39 -3.11 3.49 -27.31
N HIS A 40 -2.87 3.25 -28.58
CA HIS A 40 -3.73 3.71 -29.68
C HIS A 40 -3.98 2.56 -30.63
N LEU A 41 -5.25 2.22 -30.82
CA LEU A 41 -5.68 1.18 -31.75
C LEU A 41 -6.38 1.83 -32.92
N GLN A 42 -5.94 1.49 -34.12
CA GLN A 42 -6.53 1.94 -35.36
C GLN A 42 -6.80 0.75 -36.27
N ALA A 43 -8.02 0.62 -36.75
CA ALA A 43 -8.43 -0.34 -37.78
C ALA A 43 -9.32 0.39 -38.79
N SER A 44 -9.09 0.16 -40.08
CA SER A 44 -9.82 0.81 -41.17
C SER A 44 -10.68 -0.19 -41.92
N MET A 45 -11.76 0.28 -42.54
CA MET A 45 -12.58 -0.52 -43.45
C MET A 45 -11.83 -0.89 -44.74
N THR A 46 -10.91 -0.03 -45.17
CA THR A 46 -10.10 -0.24 -46.39
C THR A 46 -8.98 -1.25 -46.17
N ASP A 47 -8.57 -1.48 -44.93
CA ASP A 47 -7.48 -2.36 -44.53
C ASP A 47 -7.99 -3.32 -43.44
N SER A 48 -8.97 -4.16 -43.81
CA SER A 48 -9.74 -4.97 -42.86
C SER A 48 -8.93 -6.07 -42.17
N GLU A 49 -7.79 -6.46 -42.73
CA GLU A 49 -6.94 -7.51 -42.14
C GLU A 49 -5.93 -6.99 -41.12
N ASN A 50 -5.62 -5.68 -41.17
CA ASN A 50 -4.55 -5.11 -40.36
C ASN A 50 -5.10 -4.18 -39.26
N ILE A 51 -4.52 -4.32 -38.07
CA ILE A 51 -4.82 -3.47 -36.92
C ILE A 51 -3.53 -2.81 -36.48
N TYR A 52 -3.51 -1.48 -36.42
CA TYR A 52 -2.35 -0.71 -35.99
C TYR A 52 -2.45 -0.44 -34.48
N LEU A 53 -1.53 -1.02 -33.71
CA LEU A 53 -1.40 -0.82 -32.27
C LEU A 53 -0.16 0.01 -31.99
N SER A 54 -0.34 1.24 -31.51
CA SER A 54 0.77 2.09 -31.06
C SER A 54 0.81 2.17 -29.54
N ILE A 55 2.01 2.13 -28.96
CA ILE A 55 2.24 2.23 -27.51
C ILE A 55 3.22 3.36 -27.18
N SER A 56 2.86 4.14 -26.17
CA SER A 56 3.74 5.06 -25.48
C SER A 56 3.80 4.63 -24.02
N THR A 57 4.99 4.37 -23.50
CA THR A 57 5.24 3.99 -22.12
C THR A 57 6.55 4.63 -21.65
N PRO A 58 6.67 5.02 -20.37
CA PRO A 58 7.94 5.50 -19.84
C PRO A 58 9.06 4.47 -20.04
N SER A 59 10.24 4.97 -20.41
CA SER A 59 11.47 4.19 -20.41
C SER A 59 12.00 4.04 -18.97
N LEU A 60 12.66 2.93 -18.66
CA LEU A 60 13.29 2.72 -17.35
C LEU A 60 14.53 3.59 -17.10
N SER A 61 14.98 4.39 -18.07
CA SER A 61 16.22 5.18 -18.03
C SER A 61 16.13 6.51 -17.27
N TYR A 62 17.30 6.95 -16.78
CA TYR A 62 17.53 8.19 -16.03
C TYR A 62 17.62 9.38 -16.97
N GLU A 63 16.77 10.41 -16.78
CA GLU A 63 16.86 11.75 -17.39
C GLU A 63 17.32 11.79 -18.87
N ALA A 64 16.91 10.79 -19.65
CA ALA A 64 17.25 10.73 -21.05
C ALA A 64 16.33 11.68 -21.81
N SER A 65 16.96 12.58 -22.58
CA SER A 65 16.39 13.30 -23.71
C SER A 65 15.32 12.44 -24.42
N PRO A 66 14.23 13.03 -24.95
CA PRO A 66 13.16 12.29 -25.61
C PRO A 66 13.69 11.62 -26.90
N SER A 67 14.43 10.52 -26.75
CA SER A 67 14.74 9.61 -27.84
C SER A 67 13.42 9.05 -28.30
N SER A 68 13.09 9.26 -29.57
CA SER A 68 11.77 9.02 -30.16
C SER A 68 11.35 7.55 -30.24
N GLY A 69 12.18 6.60 -29.79
CA GLY A 69 11.91 5.17 -29.88
C GLY A 69 12.59 4.33 -28.78
N PHE A 70 12.21 3.06 -28.72
CA PHE A 70 12.84 2.08 -27.82
C PHE A 70 14.25 1.68 -28.29
N PRO A 71 15.13 1.21 -27.38
CA PRO A 71 16.42 0.65 -27.75
C PRO A 71 16.29 -0.50 -28.76
N GLU A 72 17.26 -0.65 -29.67
CA GLU A 72 17.22 -1.66 -30.73
C GLU A 72 17.07 -3.09 -30.18
N ILE A 73 17.68 -3.39 -29.02
CA ILE A 73 17.52 -4.69 -28.37
C ILE A 73 16.06 -5.00 -28.03
N THR A 74 15.29 -4.00 -27.61
CA THR A 74 13.87 -4.14 -27.29
C THR A 74 13.03 -4.28 -28.55
N LEU A 75 13.38 -3.58 -29.62
CA LEU A 75 12.75 -3.76 -30.93
C LEU A 75 13.01 -5.17 -31.47
N GLN A 76 14.25 -5.66 -31.39
CA GLN A 76 14.61 -7.01 -31.85
C GLN A 76 13.88 -8.12 -31.06
N GLU A 77 13.81 -8.01 -29.73
CA GLU A 77 13.06 -8.95 -28.90
C GLU A 77 11.56 -8.90 -29.23
N THR A 78 11.01 -7.71 -29.49
CA THR A 78 9.61 -7.51 -29.90
C THR A 78 9.35 -8.14 -31.28
N ARG A 79 10.19 -7.87 -32.29
CA ARG A 79 10.10 -8.51 -33.62
C ARG A 79 10.10 -10.02 -33.47
N LYS A 80 11.05 -10.58 -32.72
CA LYS A 80 11.15 -12.02 -32.50
C LYS A 80 9.91 -12.60 -31.80
N MET A 81 9.37 -11.92 -30.78
CA MET A 81 8.21 -12.40 -30.02
C MET A 81 6.94 -12.46 -30.86
N TYR A 82 6.73 -11.47 -31.73
CA TYR A 82 5.45 -11.26 -32.42
C TYR A 82 5.48 -11.50 -33.93
N HIS A 83 6.62 -11.91 -34.52
CA HIS A 83 6.82 -12.10 -35.98
C HIS A 83 5.73 -12.91 -36.70
N LYS A 84 4.99 -13.77 -36.00
CA LYS A 84 3.95 -14.62 -36.60
C LYS A 84 2.69 -13.86 -37.02
N PHE A 85 2.44 -12.71 -36.40
CA PHE A 85 1.18 -11.96 -36.57
C PHE A 85 1.36 -10.45 -36.38
N ALA A 86 2.59 -9.97 -36.27
CA ALA A 86 2.86 -8.54 -36.12
C ALA A 86 4.17 -8.14 -36.81
N GLU A 87 4.14 -6.95 -37.38
CA GLU A 87 5.28 -6.25 -37.98
C GLU A 87 5.48 -4.91 -37.26
N ILE A 88 6.73 -4.50 -37.04
CA ILE A 88 7.04 -3.16 -36.50
C ILE A 88 7.03 -2.17 -37.65
N ILE A 89 6.29 -1.07 -37.50
CA ILE A 89 6.24 0.02 -38.47
C ILE A 89 7.23 1.10 -38.07
N GLU A 90 8.07 1.50 -39.01
CA GLU A 90 9.06 2.57 -38.87
C GLU A 90 8.85 3.67 -39.92
N PRO A 91 8.83 4.96 -39.52
CA PRO A 91 8.86 5.45 -38.14
C PRO A 91 7.57 5.10 -37.36
N PRO A 92 7.63 5.04 -36.02
CA PRO A 92 6.42 4.86 -35.22
C PRO A 92 5.45 6.02 -35.43
N LYS A 93 4.17 5.79 -35.14
CA LYS A 93 3.12 6.81 -35.16
C LYS A 93 3.54 7.99 -34.27
N GLU A 94 3.29 9.21 -34.75
CA GLU A 94 3.65 10.43 -34.03
C GLU A 94 3.12 10.42 -32.58
N GLY A 95 4.00 10.71 -31.62
CA GLY A 95 3.70 10.69 -30.19
C GLY A 95 3.74 9.29 -29.54
N TYR A 96 4.10 8.24 -30.27
CA TYR A 96 4.26 6.88 -29.76
C TYR A 96 5.70 6.39 -29.94
N ALA A 97 6.13 5.50 -29.06
CA ALA A 97 7.49 4.95 -29.06
C ALA A 97 7.61 3.68 -29.92
N LEU A 98 6.48 3.04 -30.24
CA LEU A 98 6.39 1.83 -31.06
C LEU A 98 5.01 1.76 -31.71
N THR A 99 4.99 1.34 -32.98
CA THR A 99 3.76 0.98 -33.71
C THR A 99 3.91 -0.43 -34.27
N LEU A 100 2.93 -1.28 -33.97
CA LEU A 100 2.81 -2.63 -34.50
C LEU A 100 1.65 -2.69 -35.49
N LYS A 101 1.91 -3.22 -36.69
CA LYS A 101 0.88 -3.66 -37.62
C LYS A 101 0.57 -5.11 -37.32
N LEU A 102 -0.60 -5.37 -36.76
CA LEU A 102 -1.08 -6.68 -36.38
C LEU A 102 -1.88 -7.29 -37.53
N ASN A 103 -1.53 -8.49 -37.95
CA ASN A 103 -2.27 -9.27 -38.94
C ASN A 103 -2.49 -10.69 -38.39
N PHE A 104 -3.76 -11.06 -38.21
CA PHE A 104 -4.14 -12.36 -37.67
C PHE A 104 -4.65 -13.34 -38.74
N SER A 105 -4.65 -12.97 -40.04
CA SER A 105 -5.23 -13.80 -41.11
C SER A 105 -4.47 -15.11 -41.29
N GLY A 106 -3.14 -15.08 -41.10
CA GLY A 106 -2.29 -16.29 -41.08
C GLY A 106 -2.55 -17.26 -39.91
N LEU A 107 -3.32 -16.86 -38.89
CA LEU A 107 -3.67 -17.71 -37.75
C LEU A 107 -5.04 -18.38 -37.98
N THR A 108 -5.04 -19.57 -38.59
CA THR A 108 -6.26 -20.27 -39.01
C THR A 108 -7.07 -20.88 -37.86
N ARG A 109 -6.45 -21.19 -36.72
CA ARG A 109 -7.12 -21.78 -35.56
C ARG A 109 -7.56 -20.70 -34.57
N PRO A 110 -8.82 -20.71 -34.09
CA PRO A 110 -9.29 -19.75 -33.08
C PRO A 110 -8.44 -19.73 -31.81
N LYS A 111 -7.95 -20.91 -31.38
CA LYS A 111 -7.05 -21.02 -30.22
C LYS A 111 -5.74 -20.26 -30.40
N ASP A 112 -5.22 -20.18 -31.63
CA ASP A 112 -3.96 -19.50 -31.91
C ASP A 112 -4.14 -17.98 -31.99
N ARG A 113 -5.30 -17.50 -32.49
CA ARG A 113 -5.70 -16.09 -32.39
C ARG A 113 -5.83 -15.64 -30.93
N ILE A 114 -6.50 -16.42 -30.09
CA ILE A 114 -6.62 -16.12 -28.64
C ILE A 114 -5.25 -16.06 -27.98
N LYS A 115 -4.32 -16.97 -28.32
CA LYS A 115 -2.94 -16.90 -27.82
C LYS A 115 -2.22 -15.64 -28.27
N ALA A 116 -2.35 -15.26 -29.54
CA ALA A 116 -1.74 -14.06 -30.09
C ALA A 116 -2.27 -12.78 -29.40
N ILE A 117 -3.58 -12.68 -29.20
CA ILE A 117 -4.22 -11.59 -28.44
C ILE A 117 -3.67 -11.53 -27.01
N ASN A 118 -3.59 -12.67 -26.33
CA ASN A 118 -3.01 -12.73 -24.99
C ASN A 118 -1.52 -12.33 -24.98
N GLN A 119 -0.74 -12.69 -26.01
CA GLN A 119 0.65 -12.25 -26.16
C GLN A 119 0.77 -10.73 -26.36
N ILE A 120 -0.10 -10.13 -27.19
CA ILE A 120 -0.15 -8.68 -27.40
C ILE A 120 -0.55 -7.95 -26.11
N SER A 121 -1.47 -8.50 -25.33
CA SER A 121 -1.85 -7.91 -24.05
C SER A 121 -0.67 -7.70 -23.10
N LEU A 122 0.38 -8.52 -23.23
CA LEU A 122 1.60 -8.48 -22.42
C LEU A 122 2.68 -7.53 -22.98
N LEU A 123 2.42 -6.81 -24.08
CA LEU A 123 3.40 -6.00 -24.81
C LEU A 123 4.22 -5.08 -23.91
N GLN A 124 3.57 -4.36 -22.99
CA GLN A 124 4.28 -3.46 -22.09
C GLN A 124 5.21 -4.21 -21.13
N SER A 125 4.75 -5.34 -20.58
CA SER A 125 5.59 -6.16 -19.69
C SER A 125 6.82 -6.72 -20.41
N VAL A 126 6.69 -7.04 -21.70
CA VAL A 126 7.81 -7.48 -22.56
C VAL A 126 8.80 -6.34 -22.77
N ILE A 127 8.33 -5.14 -23.16
CA ILE A 127 9.16 -3.95 -23.35
C ILE A 127 9.97 -3.64 -22.07
N LEU A 128 9.31 -3.55 -20.92
CA LEU A 128 9.97 -3.21 -19.66
C LEU A 128 10.94 -4.32 -19.20
N SER A 129 10.60 -5.58 -19.42
CA SER A 129 11.49 -6.70 -19.10
C SER A 129 12.75 -6.68 -19.97
N SER A 130 12.61 -6.33 -21.25
CA SER A 130 13.72 -6.18 -22.19
C SER A 130 14.68 -5.07 -21.74
N GLN A 131 14.15 -3.88 -21.44
CA GLN A 131 14.93 -2.75 -20.95
C GLN A 131 15.64 -3.09 -19.64
N LEU A 132 14.95 -3.70 -18.67
CA LEU A 132 15.55 -4.08 -17.40
C LEU A 132 16.70 -5.08 -17.61
N LYS A 133 16.52 -6.06 -18.52
CA LYS A 133 17.53 -7.06 -18.84
C LYS A 133 18.77 -6.44 -19.48
N ASP A 134 18.59 -5.54 -20.42
CA ASP A 134 19.68 -4.79 -21.07
C ASP A 134 20.48 -3.97 -20.04
N MET A 135 19.77 -3.15 -19.25
CA MET A 135 20.37 -2.33 -18.21
C MET A 135 21.15 -3.15 -17.16
N LEU A 136 20.58 -4.28 -16.73
CA LEU A 136 21.26 -5.21 -15.80
C LEU A 136 22.45 -5.92 -16.43
N GLY A 137 22.44 -6.13 -17.75
CA GLY A 137 23.58 -6.64 -18.51
C GLY A 137 24.72 -5.62 -18.52
N ASN A 138 24.41 -4.37 -18.82
CA ASN A 138 25.36 -3.26 -18.91
C ASN A 138 25.99 -2.88 -17.57
N LEU A 139 25.32 -3.16 -16.44
CA LEU A 139 25.84 -2.93 -15.08
C LEU A 139 27.01 -3.85 -14.68
N GLY A 140 27.40 -4.82 -15.52
CA GLY A 140 28.54 -5.71 -15.25
C GLY A 140 28.29 -6.68 -14.08
N SER A 141 29.34 -7.06 -13.34
CA SER A 141 29.23 -8.02 -12.22
C SER A 141 28.74 -7.39 -10.92
N SER A 142 28.93 -6.08 -10.74
CA SER A 142 28.46 -5.32 -9.58
C SER A 142 28.25 -3.85 -9.91
N GLY A 143 27.23 -3.23 -9.32
CA GLY A 143 26.97 -1.80 -9.42
C GLY A 143 25.57 -1.45 -8.92
N THR A 144 25.27 -0.16 -8.75
CA THR A 144 23.92 0.31 -8.40
C THR A 144 23.43 1.23 -9.51
N MET A 145 22.15 1.11 -9.85
CA MET A 145 21.51 1.99 -10.82
C MET A 145 20.12 2.41 -10.34
N LYS A 146 19.73 3.64 -10.67
CA LYS A 146 18.36 4.14 -10.44
C LYS A 146 17.48 3.81 -11.64
N LEU A 147 16.29 3.27 -11.37
CA LEU A 147 15.24 3.01 -12.34
C LEU A 147 14.06 3.97 -12.12
N VAL A 148 13.59 4.56 -13.21
CA VAL A 148 12.47 5.52 -13.18
C VAL A 148 11.31 4.96 -13.99
N TYR A 149 10.47 4.12 -13.38
CA TYR A 149 9.22 3.67 -14.01
C TYR A 149 8.09 4.68 -13.81
N ASN A 150 8.06 5.32 -12.64
CA ASN A 150 7.20 6.46 -12.34
C ASN A 150 8.08 7.63 -11.92
N GLN A 151 7.96 8.78 -12.58
CA GLN A 151 8.79 9.96 -12.33
C GLN A 151 8.79 10.40 -10.87
N ARG A 152 7.69 10.17 -10.13
CA ARG A 152 7.58 10.56 -8.71
C ARG A 152 8.19 9.55 -7.75
N ASP A 153 8.32 8.30 -8.18
CA ASP A 153 8.68 7.17 -7.34
C ASP A 153 9.73 6.33 -8.07
N PRO A 154 10.99 6.80 -8.14
CA PRO A 154 12.08 5.95 -8.60
C PRO A 154 12.33 4.83 -7.58
N PHE A 155 12.93 3.74 -8.06
CA PHE A 155 13.50 2.70 -7.23
C PHE A 155 14.88 2.34 -7.75
N PHE A 156 15.69 1.68 -6.94
CA PHE A 156 17.07 1.36 -7.28
C PHE A 156 17.23 -0.13 -7.45
N VAL A 157 18.15 -0.52 -8.32
CA VAL A 157 18.57 -1.89 -8.49
C VAL A 157 20.08 -1.92 -8.29
N SER A 158 20.51 -2.64 -7.27
CA SER A 158 21.91 -2.92 -7.00
C SER A 158 22.23 -4.36 -7.35
N LYS A 159 23.31 -4.59 -8.10
CA LYS A 159 23.77 -5.90 -8.53
C LYS A 159 25.04 -6.25 -7.77
N THR A 160 25.10 -7.49 -7.34
CA THR A 160 26.30 -8.14 -6.80
C THR A 160 26.45 -9.50 -7.52
N PRO A 161 27.62 -10.17 -7.43
CA PRO A 161 27.80 -11.48 -8.06
C PRO A 161 26.80 -12.55 -7.59
N VAL A 162 26.28 -12.42 -6.37
CA VAL A 162 25.40 -13.41 -5.74
C VAL A 162 23.92 -13.08 -5.90
N LYS A 163 23.57 -11.79 -5.90
CA LYS A 163 22.18 -11.33 -5.87
C LYS A 163 21.98 -9.98 -6.54
N ILE A 164 20.74 -9.74 -6.94
CA ILE A 164 20.22 -8.42 -7.29
C ILE A 164 19.39 -7.93 -6.10
N ASN A 165 19.63 -6.71 -5.63
CA ASN A 165 18.86 -6.06 -4.58
C ASN A 165 18.00 -4.96 -5.20
N ALA A 166 16.68 -5.07 -5.09
CA ALA A 166 15.73 -4.04 -5.53
C ALA A 166 15.28 -3.21 -4.33
N ILE A 167 15.57 -1.91 -4.35
CA ILE A 167 15.43 -1.00 -3.20
C ILE A 167 14.42 0.10 -3.54
N PHE A 168 13.35 0.19 -2.76
CA PHE A 168 12.21 1.06 -2.98
C PHE A 168 12.12 2.13 -1.87
N PRO A 169 12.48 3.39 -2.15
CA PRO A 169 12.13 4.51 -1.27
C PRO A 169 10.60 4.70 -1.26
N MET A 170 9.98 4.61 -0.08
CA MET A 170 8.52 4.64 0.06
C MET A 170 8.02 5.99 0.58
N ARG A 171 7.32 6.76 -0.28
CA ARG A 171 6.79 8.09 0.06
C ARG A 171 5.28 8.08 0.21
N PHE A 172 4.78 8.61 1.32
CA PHE A 172 3.35 8.77 1.63
C PHE A 172 3.02 10.23 1.91
N ARG A 173 1.84 10.69 1.47
CA ARG A 173 1.41 12.09 1.69
C ARG A 173 0.72 12.27 3.03
N ASP A 174 -0.07 11.29 3.44
CA ASP A 174 -0.91 11.36 4.65
C ASP A 174 -0.23 10.62 5.81
N ASP A 175 -0.18 11.22 7.00
CA ASP A 175 0.42 10.59 8.19
C ASP A 175 -0.29 9.28 8.58
N THR A 176 -1.59 9.17 8.26
CA THR A 176 -2.36 7.94 8.46
C THR A 176 -1.89 6.82 7.51
N ASP A 177 -1.71 7.15 6.23
CA ASP A 177 -1.20 6.20 5.24
C ASP A 177 0.24 5.77 5.60
N LEU A 178 1.06 6.70 6.10
CA LEU A 178 2.40 6.42 6.61
C LEU A 178 2.36 5.43 7.78
N ALA A 179 1.52 5.68 8.80
CA ALA A 179 1.41 4.79 9.96
C ALA A 179 0.98 3.37 9.54
N ILE A 180 0.00 3.25 8.64
CA ILE A 180 -0.45 1.96 8.08
C ILE A 180 0.69 1.29 7.31
N ALA A 181 1.41 2.04 6.48
CA ALA A 181 2.54 1.54 5.69
C ALA A 181 3.65 0.98 6.59
N SER A 182 4.03 1.71 7.64
CA SER A 182 5.08 1.29 8.56
C SER A 182 4.73 -0.02 9.26
N SER A 183 3.47 -0.19 9.72
CA SER A 183 3.02 -1.47 10.27
C SER A 183 3.03 -2.59 9.22
N PHE A 184 2.59 -2.30 7.99
CA PHE A 184 2.62 -3.26 6.89
C PHE A 184 4.04 -3.74 6.56
N PHE A 185 5.03 -2.83 6.49
CA PHE A 185 6.41 -3.20 6.18
C PHE A 185 7.09 -3.99 7.31
N GLN A 186 6.79 -3.67 8.57
CA GLN A 186 7.26 -4.44 9.72
C GLN A 186 6.76 -5.89 9.64
N GLU A 187 5.46 -6.08 9.42
CA GLU A 187 4.88 -7.41 9.27
C GLU A 187 5.47 -8.15 8.05
N LEU A 188 5.62 -7.45 6.93
CA LEU A 188 6.21 -8.01 5.71
C LEU A 188 7.65 -8.52 5.94
N GLN A 189 8.47 -7.75 6.65
CA GLN A 189 9.84 -8.15 7.00
C GLN A 189 9.87 -9.36 7.95
N GLU A 190 9.00 -9.38 8.97
CA GLU A 190 8.90 -10.50 9.92
C GLU A 190 8.51 -11.81 9.21
N LEU A 191 7.53 -11.73 8.31
CA LEU A 191 7.08 -12.88 7.52
C LEU A 191 8.17 -13.35 6.53
N GLY A 192 8.83 -12.41 5.85
CA GLY A 192 9.96 -12.73 4.97
C GLY A 192 11.13 -13.41 5.68
N SER A 193 11.20 -13.29 7.02
CA SER A 193 12.22 -13.92 7.87
C SER A 193 11.80 -15.31 8.39
N THR A 194 10.55 -15.73 8.16
CA THR A 194 10.01 -16.99 8.68
C THR A 194 10.39 -18.17 7.77
N SER A 195 10.65 -19.35 8.36
CA SER A 195 11.07 -20.57 7.64
C SER A 195 10.07 -21.06 6.58
N SER A 196 8.79 -20.73 6.73
CA SER A 196 7.73 -21.02 5.75
C SER A 196 7.93 -20.31 4.41
N PHE A 197 8.75 -19.25 4.36
CA PHE A 197 8.97 -18.40 3.18
C PHE A 197 10.40 -18.47 2.64
N THR A 198 11.11 -19.58 2.81
CA THR A 198 12.50 -19.73 2.33
C THR A 198 12.69 -19.60 0.81
N ARG A 199 11.63 -19.85 0.04
CA ARG A 199 11.66 -19.82 -1.44
C ARG A 199 11.37 -18.45 -2.05
N VAL A 200 10.94 -17.48 -1.26
CA VAL A 200 10.63 -16.12 -1.75
C VAL A 200 11.83 -15.19 -1.60
N PRO A 201 11.91 -14.10 -2.38
CA PRO A 201 12.82 -12.99 -2.13
C PRO A 201 12.79 -12.54 -0.68
N ARG A 202 13.97 -12.45 -0.04
CA ARG A 202 14.06 -11.87 1.30
C ARG A 202 13.69 -10.40 1.21
N CYS A 203 12.80 -9.98 2.09
CA CYS A 203 12.37 -8.60 2.22
C CYS A 203 12.97 -7.99 3.49
N SER A 204 13.45 -6.76 3.40
CA SER A 204 13.83 -5.96 4.58
C SER A 204 13.23 -4.56 4.48
N TRP A 205 13.06 -3.92 5.63
CA TRP A 205 12.65 -2.53 5.73
C TRP A 205 13.59 -1.78 6.67
N SER A 206 13.97 -0.57 6.27
CA SER A 206 14.84 0.31 7.05
C SER A 206 14.36 1.76 6.96
N PRO A 207 14.35 2.52 8.07
CA PRO A 207 14.10 3.96 8.01
C PRO A 207 15.25 4.74 7.38
N ILE A 208 16.45 4.16 7.31
CA ILE A 208 17.69 4.79 6.82
C ILE A 208 18.07 4.18 5.46
N PRO A 209 18.63 4.98 4.52
CA PRO A 209 19.08 4.46 3.23
C PRO A 209 20.08 3.30 3.41
N PRO A 210 19.90 2.18 2.69
CA PRO A 210 20.83 1.06 2.77
C PRO A 210 22.18 1.42 2.11
N PRO A 211 23.29 0.76 2.52
CA PRO A 211 24.64 1.13 2.10
C PRO A 211 24.88 1.04 0.60
N GLU A 212 24.09 0.25 -0.13
CA GLU A 212 24.11 0.14 -1.59
C GLU A 212 23.76 1.46 -2.31
N LEU A 213 23.11 2.40 -1.61
CA LEU A 213 22.75 3.72 -2.12
C LEU A 213 23.72 4.82 -1.69
N ARG A 214 24.89 4.48 -1.13
CA ARG A 214 25.92 5.48 -0.81
C ARG A 214 26.37 6.19 -2.09
N GLY A 215 26.45 7.52 -2.04
CA GLY A 215 26.83 8.36 -3.18
C GLY A 215 25.67 8.84 -4.05
N GLU A 216 24.46 8.32 -3.85
CA GLU A 216 23.26 8.83 -4.52
C GLU A 216 22.85 10.21 -4.01
N TYR A 217 22.22 11.01 -4.88
CA TYR A 217 21.76 12.34 -4.52
C TYR A 217 20.69 12.31 -3.42
N VAL A 218 20.82 13.19 -2.44
CA VAL A 218 19.96 13.27 -1.24
C VAL A 218 18.46 13.36 -1.59
N HIS A 219 18.10 14.07 -2.66
CA HIS A 219 16.70 14.21 -3.06
C HIS A 219 16.06 12.88 -3.49
N HIS A 220 16.83 11.95 -4.07
CA HIS A 220 16.34 10.59 -4.39
C HIS A 220 16.20 9.71 -3.15
N LEU A 221 16.96 9.99 -2.10
CA LEU A 221 16.97 9.25 -0.83
C LEU A 221 16.00 9.82 0.21
N THR A 222 15.50 11.04 0.04
CA THR A 222 14.58 11.66 0.99
C THR A 222 13.24 10.95 0.95
N THR A 223 12.87 10.25 2.02
CA THR A 223 11.65 9.45 2.13
C THR A 223 11.11 9.46 3.56
N ASN A 224 9.78 9.42 3.73
CA ASN A 224 9.14 9.35 5.05
C ASN A 224 8.70 7.94 5.44
N GLY A 225 8.48 7.03 4.49
CA GLY A 225 8.09 5.64 4.73
C GLY A 225 9.26 4.65 4.77
N GLY A 226 10.50 5.15 4.74
CA GLY A 226 11.71 4.33 4.72
C GLY A 226 11.99 3.67 3.37
N PHE A 227 12.81 2.63 3.41
CA PHE A 227 13.32 1.86 2.27
C PHE A 227 12.91 0.40 2.43
N VAL A 228 12.23 -0.14 1.41
CA VAL A 228 11.94 -1.57 1.31
C VAL A 228 12.90 -2.20 0.33
N SER A 229 13.54 -3.29 0.70
CA SER A 229 14.53 -3.95 -0.14
C SER A 229 14.19 -5.42 -0.37
N PHE A 230 14.41 -5.92 -1.59
CA PHE A 230 14.20 -7.32 -1.96
C PHE A 230 15.46 -7.95 -2.54
N ASP A 231 15.89 -9.06 -1.93
CA ASP A 231 16.99 -9.88 -2.43
C ASP A 231 16.49 -10.87 -3.50
N ILE A 232 16.80 -10.56 -4.75
CA ILE A 232 16.51 -11.34 -5.94
C ILE A 232 17.71 -12.23 -6.29
N LEU A 233 17.55 -13.53 -6.09
CA LEU A 233 18.57 -14.54 -6.37
C LEU A 233 18.32 -15.16 -7.74
N ALA A 234 19.32 -15.87 -8.29
CA ALA A 234 19.19 -16.59 -9.56
C ALA A 234 17.95 -17.50 -9.59
N ARG A 235 17.61 -18.12 -8.45
CA ARG A 235 16.41 -18.93 -8.30
C ARG A 235 15.10 -18.16 -8.43
N HIS A 236 15.06 -16.84 -8.35
CA HIS A 236 13.82 -16.05 -8.51
C HIS A 236 13.59 -15.69 -9.99
N VAL A 237 14.65 -15.67 -10.80
CA VAL A 237 14.60 -15.26 -12.21
C VAL A 237 14.86 -16.40 -13.21
N LYS A 238 14.98 -17.65 -12.76
CA LYS A 238 15.22 -18.80 -13.64
C LYS A 238 14.02 -19.07 -14.56
N GLY A 239 14.27 -19.14 -15.87
CA GLY A 239 13.29 -19.48 -16.91
C GLY A 239 12.21 -18.41 -17.05
N GLY A 240 10.95 -18.82 -17.25
CA GLY A 240 9.80 -17.90 -17.42
C GLY A 240 9.45 -17.04 -16.19
N ARG A 241 10.23 -17.13 -15.10
CA ARG A 241 10.00 -16.39 -13.85
C ARG A 241 10.59 -14.98 -13.85
N ALA A 242 11.57 -14.72 -14.72
CA ALA A 242 12.20 -13.41 -14.86
C ALA A 242 11.17 -12.30 -15.16
N ALA A 243 10.36 -12.49 -16.22
CA ALA A 243 9.35 -11.50 -16.63
C ALA A 243 8.34 -11.20 -15.52
N ARG A 244 7.89 -12.24 -14.80
CA ARG A 244 6.97 -12.06 -13.67
C ARG A 244 7.63 -11.33 -12.50
N THR A 245 8.89 -11.64 -12.18
CA THR A 245 9.65 -10.93 -11.14
C THR A 245 9.78 -9.45 -11.50
N ALA A 246 10.21 -9.16 -12.73
CA ALA A 246 10.36 -7.80 -13.23
C ALA A 246 9.04 -7.03 -13.11
N TRP A 247 7.93 -7.62 -13.56
CA TRP A 247 6.60 -7.02 -13.44
C TRP A 247 6.23 -6.70 -11.99
N ILE A 248 6.50 -7.61 -11.06
CA ILE A 248 6.20 -7.40 -9.64
C ILE A 248 7.02 -6.24 -9.08
N LEU A 249 8.33 -6.19 -9.36
CA LEU A 249 9.21 -5.14 -8.88
C LEU A 249 8.82 -3.77 -9.42
N LEU A 250 8.58 -3.69 -10.73
CA LEU A 250 8.17 -2.44 -11.40
C LEU A 250 6.87 -1.87 -10.84
N ASN A 251 5.95 -2.73 -10.38
CA ASN A 251 4.65 -2.31 -9.87
C ASN A 251 4.53 -2.33 -8.33
N PHE A 252 5.63 -2.63 -7.61
CA PHE A 252 5.59 -2.81 -6.16
C PHE A 252 5.14 -1.56 -5.40
N GLN A 253 5.74 -0.40 -5.68
CA GLN A 253 5.37 0.87 -5.03
C GLN A 253 3.89 1.20 -5.24
N SER A 254 3.42 1.05 -6.47
CA SER A 254 2.03 1.28 -6.86
C SER A 254 1.07 0.33 -6.15
N TYR A 255 1.45 -0.94 -6.06
CA TYR A 255 0.71 -1.97 -5.36
C TYR A 255 0.53 -1.59 -3.88
N VAL A 256 1.64 -1.23 -3.20
CA VAL A 256 1.61 -0.86 -1.79
C VAL A 256 0.74 0.38 -1.58
N LYS A 257 0.94 1.44 -2.37
CA LYS A 257 0.16 2.68 -2.25
C LYS A 257 -1.34 2.45 -2.47
N TYR A 258 -1.70 1.66 -3.47
CA TYR A 258 -3.09 1.29 -3.72
C TYR A 258 -3.71 0.56 -2.52
N HIS A 259 -3.02 -0.47 -2.00
CA HIS A 259 -3.54 -1.26 -0.89
C HIS A 259 -3.62 -0.49 0.44
N ILE A 260 -2.68 0.41 0.69
CA ILE A 260 -2.77 1.34 1.83
C ILE A 260 -3.98 2.24 1.66
N LYS A 261 -4.16 2.86 0.47
CA LYS A 261 -5.29 3.77 0.26
C LYS A 261 -6.64 3.09 0.41
N VAL A 262 -6.78 1.87 -0.09
CA VAL A 262 -7.98 1.04 0.09
C VAL A 262 -8.20 0.69 1.57
N SER A 263 -7.13 0.43 2.32
CA SER A 263 -7.19 0.15 3.76
C SER A 263 -7.58 1.38 4.57
N THR A 264 -7.22 2.59 4.10
CA THR A 264 -7.62 3.86 4.73
C THR A 264 -9.09 4.20 4.45
N GLN A 265 -9.58 3.97 3.22
CA GLN A 265 -10.96 4.29 2.83
C GLN A 265 -11.99 3.32 3.38
N ARG A 266 -11.69 2.01 3.37
CA ARG A 266 -12.52 1.03 4.07
C ARG A 266 -12.16 1.12 5.55
N SER A 267 -13.07 1.61 6.38
CA SER A 267 -12.85 1.83 7.82
C SER A 267 -12.68 0.54 8.66
N THR A 268 -12.20 -0.52 8.01
CA THR A 268 -12.29 -1.94 8.33
C THR A 268 -11.19 -2.63 7.53
N LEU A 269 -9.93 -2.55 7.92
CA LEU A 269 -8.89 -3.46 7.43
C LEU A 269 -7.59 -3.22 8.22
N VAL A 270 -7.35 -4.07 9.22
CA VAL A 270 -5.97 -4.40 9.59
C VAL A 270 -5.52 -5.39 8.52
N ALA A 271 -4.55 -4.98 7.70
CA ALA A 271 -3.93 -5.89 6.76
C ALA A 271 -3.23 -7.00 7.56
N ARG A 272 -3.58 -8.26 7.30
CA ARG A 272 -2.65 -9.36 7.52
C ARG A 272 -1.90 -9.54 6.22
N VAL A 273 -0.57 -9.44 6.29
CA VAL A 273 0.28 -9.75 5.15
C VAL A 273 0.35 -11.26 5.05
N ILE A 274 -0.20 -11.85 4.00
CA ILE A 274 0.08 -13.24 3.66
C ILE A 274 0.98 -13.19 2.44
N GLY A 275 2.30 -13.11 2.70
CA GLY A 275 3.44 -13.38 1.83
C GLY A 275 3.55 -12.79 0.40
N VAL A 276 4.81 -12.63 -0.04
CA VAL A 276 5.18 -12.04 -1.33
C VAL A 276 5.88 -13.10 -2.17
N PHE A 277 5.52 -13.17 -3.45
CA PHE A 277 6.04 -14.07 -4.50
C PHE A 277 5.54 -15.53 -4.48
N SER A 278 4.75 -15.89 -5.49
CA SER A 278 4.34 -17.28 -5.78
C SER A 278 4.89 -17.75 -7.12
N TYR A 279 5.52 -18.92 -7.09
CA TYR A 279 5.80 -19.78 -8.22
C TYR A 279 5.10 -21.11 -7.94
N GLY A 280 4.16 -21.56 -8.80
CA GLY A 280 3.35 -22.78 -8.53
C GLY A 280 4.22 -24.01 -8.23
N ASN A 281 3.83 -25.01 -7.44
CA ASN A 281 2.55 -25.43 -6.83
C ASN A 281 2.41 -25.09 -5.33
N GLY A 282 2.96 -23.97 -4.88
CA GLY A 282 2.73 -23.44 -3.53
C GLY A 282 2.31 -21.98 -3.65
N VAL A 283 1.01 -21.72 -3.54
CA VAL A 283 0.43 -20.38 -3.71
C VAL A 283 0.73 -19.52 -2.48
N VAL A 284 1.59 -18.52 -2.65
CA VAL A 284 1.64 -17.35 -1.76
C VAL A 284 1.20 -16.14 -2.58
N LEU A 285 -0.11 -15.99 -2.63
CA LEU A 285 -0.76 -14.77 -3.08
C LEU A 285 -0.48 -13.70 -2.03
N LEU A 286 -0.21 -12.47 -2.43
CA LEU A 286 -0.47 -11.31 -1.58
C LEU A 286 -1.99 -11.23 -1.31
N THR A 287 -2.53 -12.12 -0.49
CA THR A 287 -3.86 -11.91 0.10
C THR A 287 -3.64 -10.99 1.28
N VAL A 288 -3.93 -9.70 1.09
CA VAL A 288 -4.44 -8.91 2.21
C VAL A 288 -5.83 -9.47 2.50
N GLU A 289 -5.90 -10.54 3.31
CA GLU A 289 -7.17 -11.12 3.68
C GLU A 289 -7.80 -10.24 4.77
N SER A 290 -8.96 -9.69 4.46
CA SER A 290 -9.77 -8.87 5.36
C SER A 290 -10.43 -9.74 6.42
N SER A 291 -9.72 -10.10 7.48
CA SER A 291 -10.33 -10.80 8.62
C SER A 291 -9.95 -10.16 9.95
N CYS A 292 -10.58 -9.02 10.27
CA CYS A 292 -10.73 -8.61 11.67
C CYS A 292 -12.05 -7.87 11.89
N ALA A 293 -13.06 -8.60 12.39
CA ALA A 293 -14.35 -8.03 12.81
C ALA A 293 -14.27 -7.21 14.12
N GLN A 294 -13.15 -7.26 14.85
CA GLN A 294 -13.01 -6.68 16.20
C GLN A 294 -12.27 -5.33 16.25
N CYS A 295 -11.72 -4.85 15.13
CA CYS A 295 -10.91 -3.63 15.07
C CYS A 295 -11.42 -2.61 14.03
N THR A 296 -12.73 -2.59 13.77
CA THR A 296 -13.33 -1.71 12.76
C THR A 296 -13.61 -0.33 13.35
N ARG A 297 -13.54 0.76 12.57
CA ARG A 297 -13.98 2.12 12.99
C ARG A 297 -15.43 2.07 13.48
N SER A 298 -16.29 1.26 12.88
CA SER A 298 -17.66 1.04 13.33
C SER A 298 -17.74 0.29 14.66
N TYR A 299 -16.87 -0.68 14.92
CA TYR A 299 -16.78 -1.38 16.21
C TYR A 299 -16.14 -0.50 17.29
N ILE A 300 -15.10 0.28 16.96
CA ILE A 300 -14.49 1.26 17.86
C ILE A 300 -15.47 2.38 18.15
N GLN A 301 -16.14 2.96 17.16
CA GLN A 301 -17.19 3.97 17.35
C GLN A 301 -18.43 3.39 18.05
N SER A 302 -18.81 2.14 17.79
CA SER A 302 -19.90 1.46 18.53
C SER A 302 -19.50 1.19 19.98
N ARG A 303 -18.25 0.83 20.24
CA ARG A 303 -17.71 0.64 21.60
C ARG A 303 -17.49 1.96 22.31
N MET A 304 -17.08 3.01 21.61
CA MET A 304 -16.98 4.37 22.13
C MET A 304 -18.37 4.95 22.40
N ARG A 305 -19.37 4.71 21.53
CA ARG A 305 -20.79 5.03 21.78
C ARG A 305 -21.33 4.27 22.98
N LYS A 306 -21.16 2.94 23.06
CA LYS A 306 -21.54 2.16 24.24
C LYS A 306 -20.84 2.63 25.51
N ARG A 307 -19.56 3.03 25.44
CA ARG A 307 -18.84 3.61 26.58
C ARG A 307 -19.36 5.00 26.96
N LEU A 308 -19.75 5.81 25.98
CA LEU A 308 -20.35 7.12 26.19
C LEU A 308 -21.76 6.99 26.78
N GLU A 309 -22.57 6.07 26.29
CA GLU A 309 -23.90 5.71 26.80
C GLU A 309 -23.79 5.23 28.26
N ILE A 310 -22.91 4.28 28.55
CA ILE A 310 -22.65 3.82 29.93
C ILE A 310 -22.17 4.98 30.83
N MET A 311 -21.31 5.86 30.33
CA MET A 311 -20.89 7.04 31.11
C MET A 311 -22.05 8.02 31.35
N THR A 312 -22.93 8.20 30.36
CA THR A 312 -24.08 9.09 30.44
C THR A 312 -25.12 8.53 31.41
N GLU A 313 -25.42 7.24 31.36
CA GLU A 313 -26.30 6.56 32.33
C GLU A 313 -25.77 6.68 33.77
N VAL A 314 -24.47 6.52 33.98
CA VAL A 314 -23.86 6.69 35.31
C VAL A 314 -23.96 8.14 35.79
N ILE A 315 -23.80 9.12 34.89
CA ILE A 315 -23.95 10.54 35.21
C ILE A 315 -25.41 10.86 35.55
N ASP A 316 -26.37 10.34 34.79
CA ASP A 316 -27.79 10.62 35.01
C ASP A 316 -28.35 9.87 36.22
N ASP A 317 -27.92 8.63 36.51
CA ASP A 317 -28.23 7.94 37.78
C ASP A 317 -27.62 8.70 38.98
N ALA A 318 -26.42 9.28 38.83
CA ALA A 318 -25.84 10.12 39.87
C ALA A 318 -26.62 11.45 40.07
N LYS A 319 -27.14 12.05 38.99
CA LYS A 319 -28.01 13.24 39.07
C LYS A 319 -29.38 12.90 39.66
N LEU A 320 -29.99 11.76 39.29
CA LEU A 320 -31.26 11.29 39.83
C LEU A 320 -31.12 10.92 41.30
N ARG A 321 -30.04 10.25 41.71
CA ARG A 321 -29.74 10.00 43.14
C ARG A 321 -29.42 11.28 43.90
N GLY A 322 -28.77 12.25 43.26
CA GLY A 322 -28.56 13.59 43.82
C GLY A 322 -29.87 14.38 43.98
N ASN A 323 -30.79 14.23 43.03
CA ASN A 323 -32.12 14.82 43.08
C ASN A 323 -33.06 14.08 44.03
N ASP A 324 -32.95 12.77 44.19
CA ASP A 324 -33.70 11.99 45.18
C ASP A 324 -33.20 12.23 46.60
N GLU A 325 -31.90 12.49 46.80
CA GLU A 325 -31.41 13.00 48.09
C GLU A 325 -31.94 14.42 48.37
N ASN A 326 -32.16 15.25 47.34
CA ASN A 326 -32.80 16.56 47.50
C ASN A 326 -34.32 16.46 47.67
N ARG A 327 -34.99 15.50 47.02
CA ARG A 327 -36.44 15.26 47.09
C ARG A 327 -36.84 14.58 48.40
N LYS A 328 -36.01 13.66 48.91
CA LYS A 328 -36.15 13.08 50.27
C LYS A 328 -35.79 14.07 51.38
N LYS A 329 -35.03 15.14 51.10
CA LYS A 329 -34.82 16.24 52.05
C LYS A 329 -35.95 17.27 52.05
N LEU A 330 -36.81 17.29 51.03
CA LEU A 330 -37.95 18.21 50.97
C LEU A 330 -39.20 17.69 51.68
N GLN A 331 -39.25 16.41 52.08
CA GLN A 331 -40.43 15.80 52.73
C GLN A 331 -40.28 15.54 54.24
N VAL A 332 -39.15 15.87 54.87
CA VAL A 332 -39.02 15.81 56.34
C VAL A 332 -38.36 17.08 56.86
N ARG A 333 -39.13 18.16 56.93
CA ARG A 333 -38.79 19.31 57.78
C ARG A 333 -40.04 20.02 58.30
N LYS A 334 -40.62 19.47 59.36
CA LYS A 334 -41.33 20.29 60.36
C LYS A 334 -40.74 20.01 61.75
N ARG A 335 -40.35 21.13 62.38
CA ARG A 335 -40.05 21.38 63.80
C ARG A 335 -38.66 21.03 64.37
N SER A 336 -37.81 22.06 64.29
CA SER A 336 -37.23 22.78 65.45
C SER A 336 -35.79 22.53 65.90
N LYS A 337 -35.08 23.68 65.96
CA LYS A 337 -33.92 24.11 66.77
C LYS A 337 -32.54 23.46 66.56
N ARG A 338 -31.66 24.32 66.02
CA ARG A 338 -30.22 24.54 66.31
C ARG A 338 -29.41 23.34 66.83
N ARG A 339 -28.44 22.87 66.03
CA ARG A 339 -26.99 22.90 66.39
C ARG A 339 -26.10 22.36 65.26
N SER A 340 -24.84 22.74 65.40
CA SER A 340 -23.68 22.76 64.50
C SER A 340 -23.27 21.47 63.79
N ILE A 341 -22.62 21.71 62.64
CA ILE A 341 -21.87 20.82 61.75
C ILE A 341 -21.04 19.76 62.51
N LYS A 342 -21.10 18.49 62.08
CA LYS A 342 -19.96 17.56 62.17
C LYS A 342 -19.77 16.75 60.89
N PHE A 343 -18.49 16.65 60.54
CA PHE A 343 -17.86 15.91 59.46
C PHE A 343 -18.35 14.46 59.33
N ALA A 344 -19.10 14.13 58.28
CA ALA A 344 -19.35 12.73 57.89
C ALA A 344 -19.50 12.49 56.37
N ARG A 345 -19.37 13.53 55.52
CA ARG A 345 -19.55 13.39 54.07
C ARG A 345 -18.27 13.05 53.28
N ALA A 346 -17.08 13.15 53.88
CA ALA A 346 -15.82 12.88 53.19
C ALA A 346 -15.51 11.37 52.99
N LYS A 347 -15.95 10.49 53.91
CA LYS A 347 -15.61 9.05 53.84
C LYS A 347 -16.39 8.26 52.78
N LYS A 348 -17.61 8.68 52.40
CA LYS A 348 -18.42 7.98 51.38
C LYS A 348 -17.99 8.32 49.95
N LEU A 349 -17.60 9.57 49.68
CA LEU A 349 -17.08 9.98 48.37
C LEU A 349 -15.71 9.35 48.06
N GLN A 350 -14.84 9.18 49.07
CA GLN A 350 -13.58 8.45 48.91
C GLN A 350 -13.77 6.96 48.58
N LYS A 351 -14.79 6.27 49.14
CA LYS A 351 -15.08 4.86 48.82
C LYS A 351 -15.54 4.68 47.37
N GLY A 352 -16.37 5.59 46.86
CA GLY A 352 -16.81 5.58 45.45
C GLY A 352 -15.65 5.79 44.46
N LEU A 353 -14.80 6.78 44.73
CA LEU A 353 -13.60 7.05 43.92
C LEU A 353 -12.58 5.90 43.96
N LYS A 354 -12.38 5.27 45.13
CA LYS A 354 -11.48 4.11 45.27
C LYS A 354 -11.97 2.90 44.46
N ALA A 355 -13.27 2.63 44.46
CA ALA A 355 -13.86 1.56 43.65
C ALA A 355 -13.71 1.80 42.14
N ILE A 356 -13.80 3.06 41.69
CA ILE A 356 -13.60 3.45 40.29
C ILE A 356 -12.13 3.28 39.89
N VAL A 357 -11.19 3.74 40.73
CA VAL A 357 -9.75 3.58 40.50
C VAL A 357 -9.34 2.10 40.47
N ASP A 358 -9.91 1.26 41.35
CA ASP A 358 -9.64 -0.17 41.37
C ASP A 358 -10.22 -0.91 40.14
N LYS A 359 -11.32 -0.41 39.58
CA LYS A 359 -11.89 -0.93 38.33
C LYS A 359 -11.02 -0.57 37.12
N ILE A 360 -10.46 0.65 37.10
CA ILE A 360 -9.50 1.11 36.09
C ILE A 360 -8.16 0.35 36.20
N LYS A 361 -7.66 0.11 37.42
CA LYS A 361 -6.45 -0.70 37.66
C LYS A 361 -6.61 -2.16 37.23
N ARG A 362 -7.78 -2.78 37.49
CA ARG A 362 -8.09 -4.15 37.03
C ARG A 362 -8.16 -4.26 35.49
N LEU A 363 -8.63 -3.21 34.82
CA LEU A 363 -8.63 -3.11 33.35
C LEU A 363 -7.20 -2.98 32.78
N ARG A 364 -6.31 -2.24 33.43
CA ARG A 364 -4.89 -2.16 33.05
C ARG A 364 -4.13 -3.48 33.29
N LEU A 365 -4.41 -4.21 34.37
CA LEU A 365 -3.72 -5.47 34.69
C LEU A 365 -4.05 -6.62 33.73
N ARG A 366 -5.22 -6.60 33.07
CA ARG A 366 -5.59 -7.59 32.02
C ARG A 366 -4.92 -7.33 30.67
N ILE A 367 -4.31 -6.16 30.47
CA ILE A 367 -3.53 -5.83 29.28
C ILE A 367 -2.06 -5.78 29.69
N ARG A 368 -1.52 -6.94 30.08
CA ARG A 368 -0.09 -7.10 30.34
C ARG A 368 0.52 -7.95 29.24
N VAL A 369 1.04 -7.29 28.20
CA VAL A 369 1.80 -7.94 27.13
C VAL A 369 3.23 -8.19 27.65
N LYS A 370 3.58 -9.45 27.93
CA LYS A 370 4.86 -9.86 28.55
C LYS A 370 6.14 -9.42 27.81
N ARG A 371 6.06 -8.85 26.59
CA ARG A 371 7.24 -8.42 25.81
C ARG A 371 7.65 -6.94 25.98
N LEU A 372 6.86 -6.11 26.65
CA LEU A 372 7.16 -4.67 26.84
C LEU A 372 7.97 -4.34 28.11
N ASP A 373 8.17 -5.31 29.01
CA ASP A 373 8.96 -5.08 30.23
C ASP A 373 10.47 -4.95 29.95
N ARG A 374 10.95 -5.31 28.75
CA ARG A 374 12.36 -5.12 28.33
C ARG A 374 12.69 -3.71 27.83
N PHE A 375 11.69 -2.86 27.55
CA PHE A 375 11.91 -1.48 27.07
C PHE A 375 11.90 -0.43 28.18
N ARG A 376 11.79 -0.83 29.45
CA ARG A 376 11.82 0.11 30.60
C ARG A 376 13.22 0.44 31.14
N GLY A 377 14.27 -0.15 30.57
CA GLY A 377 15.63 0.02 31.08
C GLY A 377 16.41 1.23 30.58
N HIS A 378 15.98 1.95 29.52
CA HIS A 378 16.92 2.85 28.83
C HIS A 378 16.37 4.10 28.11
N CYS A 379 15.15 4.58 28.39
CA CYS A 379 14.68 5.83 27.78
C CYS A 379 14.14 6.81 28.83
N GLN A 380 14.98 7.78 29.18
CA GLN A 380 14.68 8.90 30.07
C GLN A 380 14.01 10.06 29.32
N CYS A 381 13.06 9.77 28.43
CA CYS A 381 12.51 10.75 27.49
C CYS A 381 10.99 10.81 27.53
N PHE A 382 10.39 11.13 28.68
CA PHE A 382 9.04 11.72 28.75
C PHE A 382 8.87 12.41 30.11
N ALA A 383 9.24 13.69 30.19
CA ALA A 383 8.80 14.55 31.28
C ALA A 383 7.33 14.93 31.03
N VAL A 384 6.44 14.56 31.96
CA VAL A 384 5.03 14.95 31.92
C VAL A 384 4.88 16.37 32.45
N PRO A 385 4.20 17.30 31.75
CA PRO A 385 3.94 18.64 32.27
C PRO A 385 3.02 18.58 33.50
N LYS A 386 3.41 19.24 34.60
CA LYS A 386 2.52 19.48 35.75
C LYS A 386 1.56 20.62 35.40
N LEU A 387 0.27 20.32 35.28
CA LEU A 387 -0.78 21.33 35.22
C LEU A 387 -0.95 21.97 36.61
N THR A 388 -0.62 23.25 36.74
CA THR A 388 -0.89 24.09 37.90
C THR A 388 -2.39 24.42 37.96
N MET A 389 -3.00 24.19 39.12
CA MET A 389 -4.41 24.52 39.38
C MET A 389 -4.56 26.03 39.57
N ALA A 390 -5.43 26.65 38.76
CA ALA A 390 -5.80 28.05 38.89
C ALA A 390 -6.43 28.33 40.27
N GLN A 391 -5.88 29.33 40.97
CA GLN A 391 -6.42 29.86 42.22
C GLN A 391 -7.76 30.54 41.96
N ARG A 392 -8.81 30.14 42.68
CA ARG A 392 -10.08 30.88 42.74
C ARG A 392 -9.95 31.93 43.84
N GLU A 393 -9.95 33.20 43.44
CA GLU A 393 -10.11 34.35 44.33
C GLU A 393 -11.49 34.31 44.99
N HIS A 394 -11.52 34.37 46.33
CA HIS A 394 -12.73 34.66 47.09
C HIS A 394 -12.68 36.13 47.50
N LYS A 395 -13.43 36.99 46.80
CA LYS A 395 -13.86 38.30 47.32
C LYS A 395 -14.99 38.09 48.32
N TYR A 396 -14.75 38.46 49.58
CA TYR A 396 -15.81 38.88 50.49
C TYR A 396 -15.46 40.29 50.98
N GLN A 397 -16.30 41.25 50.59
CA GLN A 397 -16.43 42.52 51.29
C GLN A 397 -17.05 42.25 52.66
N LYS A 398 -16.52 42.92 53.69
CA LYS A 398 -17.30 43.22 54.88
C LYS A 398 -17.02 44.67 55.29
N LEU A 399 -18.10 45.42 55.37
CA LEU A 399 -18.21 46.76 55.93
C LEU A 399 -17.78 46.75 57.40
N GLU A 400 -16.82 47.59 57.75
CA GLU A 400 -16.94 48.74 58.67
C GLU A 400 -15.72 49.65 58.49
#